data_AF-A0A7C3HJW4-F1
#
_entry.id   AF-A0A7C3HJW4-F1
#
_cell.length_a   1.000
_cell.length_b   1.000
_cell.length_c   1.000
_cell.angle_alpha   90.00
_cell.angle_beta   90.00
_cell.angle_gamma   90.00
#
_symmetry.space_group_name_H-M   'P 1'
#
loop_
_entity.id
_entity.type
_entity.pdbx_description
1 polymer ?
#
loop_
_entity_poly.entity_id
_entity_poly.type
_entity_poly.pdbx_seq_one_letter_code
_entity_poly.pdbx_strand_id
1 'polypeptide(L)'
;MKPQNQIADLDSLPRPEYTASDYLLFHLQDIATDLLDQVRELKESKTLEPGVIKALARRMLAGYMVAAEIFYDQTTTEKAVDTLRNPHRMRGVEMP
;
A
#
# COMPACT_ATOMS: atom_id res chain seq x y z
N MET A 1 -22.61 -36.48 -26.24
CA MET A 1 -21.80 -35.25 -26.40
C MET A 1 -21.25 -34.89 -25.02
N LYS A 2 -19.93 -34.81 -24.85
CA LYS A 2 -19.35 -34.28 -23.61
C LYS A 2 -19.47 -32.75 -23.64
N PRO A 3 -19.92 -32.09 -22.57
CA PRO A 3 -19.89 -30.63 -22.51
C PRO A 3 -18.44 -30.16 -22.57
N GLN A 4 -18.12 -29.33 -23.55
CA GLN A 4 -16.86 -28.61 -23.59
C GLN A 4 -16.90 -27.59 -22.45
N ASN A 5 -16.06 -27.81 -21.42
CA ASN A 5 -15.74 -26.78 -20.45
C ASN A 5 -15.09 -25.62 -21.22
N GLN A 6 -15.86 -24.55 -21.43
CA GLN A 6 -15.30 -23.28 -21.85
C GLN A 6 -14.53 -22.72 -20.65
N ILE A 7 -13.21 -22.88 -20.68
CA ILE A 7 -12.32 -22.14 -19.78
C ILE A 7 -12.41 -20.70 -20.26
N ALA A 8 -13.02 -19.83 -19.46
CA ALA A 8 -13.05 -18.40 -19.74
C ALA A 8 -11.60 -17.91 -19.87
N ASP A 9 -11.28 -17.30 -21.00
CA ASP A 9 -9.98 -16.68 -21.25
C ASP A 9 -9.81 -15.52 -20.25
N LEU A 10 -9.00 -15.73 -19.21
CA LEU A 10 -8.81 -14.76 -18.14
C LEU A 10 -8.23 -13.45 -18.67
N ASP A 11 -7.54 -13.48 -19.82
CA ASP A 11 -7.00 -12.28 -20.48
C ASP A 11 -8.08 -11.45 -21.20
N SER A 12 -9.28 -12.00 -21.39
CA SER A 12 -10.43 -11.30 -21.97
C SER A 12 -11.29 -10.55 -20.93
N LEU A 13 -11.03 -10.75 -19.65
CA LEU A 13 -11.74 -10.04 -18.59
C LEU A 13 -11.25 -8.58 -18.52
N PRO A 14 -12.16 -7.60 -18.39
CA PRO A 14 -11.76 -6.23 -18.14
C PRO A 14 -10.93 -6.19 -16.86
N ARG A 15 -9.75 -5.57 -16.93
CA ARG A 15 -8.93 -5.39 -15.74
C ARG A 15 -9.73 -4.53 -14.74
N PRO A 16 -9.74 -4.91 -13.46
CA PRO A 16 -10.40 -4.10 -12.45
C PRO A 16 -9.78 -2.70 -12.45
N GLU A 17 -10.64 -1.68 -12.59
CA GLU A 17 -10.26 -0.28 -12.43
C GLU A 17 -10.28 0.05 -10.94
N TYR A 18 -9.10 0.34 -10.39
CA TYR A 18 -8.93 0.68 -8.98
C TYR A 18 -8.90 2.19 -8.79
N THR A 19 -9.50 2.65 -7.69
CA THR A 19 -9.53 4.05 -7.27
C THR A 19 -8.37 4.39 -6.33
N ALA A 20 -8.16 5.68 -6.05
CA ALA A 20 -7.21 6.11 -5.02
C ALA A 20 -7.45 5.43 -3.66
N SER A 21 -8.71 5.25 -3.28
CA SER A 21 -9.10 4.57 -2.03
C SER A 21 -8.71 3.09 -2.01
N ASP A 22 -8.82 2.39 -3.13
CA ASP A 22 -8.41 0.99 -3.23
C ASP A 22 -6.89 0.85 -3.07
N TYR A 23 -6.12 1.73 -3.72
CA TYR A 23 -4.66 1.73 -3.56
C TYR A 23 -4.22 2.09 -2.14
N LEU A 24 -4.89 3.04 -1.49
CA LEU A 24 -4.65 3.33 -0.08
C LEU A 24 -4.93 2.09 0.78
N LEU A 25 -6.04 1.39 0.54
CA LEU A 25 -6.39 0.17 1.26
C LEU A 25 -5.32 -0.92 1.09
N PHE A 26 -4.89 -1.21 -0.14
CA PHE A 26 -3.83 -2.20 -0.40
C PHE A 26 -2.53 -1.83 0.31
N HIS A 27 -2.15 -0.55 0.27
CA HIS A 27 -0.94 -0.06 0.95
C HIS A 27 -1.01 -0.22 2.47
N LEU A 28 -2.17 0.05 3.07
CA LEU A 28 -2.37 -0.11 4.52
C LEU A 28 -2.37 -1.58 4.94
N GLN A 29 -2.92 -2.49 4.12
CA GLN A 29 -2.86 -3.93 4.36
C GLN A 29 -1.42 -4.46 4.31
N ASP A 30 -0.62 -3.95 3.37
CA ASP A 30 0.80 -4.30 3.25
C ASP A 30 1.60 -3.81 4.47
N ILE A 31 1.39 -2.55 4.89
CA ILE A 31 2.00 -2.02 6.13
C ILE A 31 1.61 -2.85 7.35
N ALA A 32 0.34 -3.23 7.48
CA ALA A 32 -0.13 -4.04 8.61
C ALA A 32 0.57 -5.40 8.67
N THR A 33 0.79 -6.02 7.51
CA THR A 33 1.53 -7.28 7.40
C THR A 33 2.98 -7.11 7.85
N ASP A 34 3.67 -6.09 7.33
CA ASP A 34 5.06 -5.82 7.70
C ASP A 34 5.21 -5.52 9.20
N LEU A 35 4.28 -4.75 9.79
CA LEU A 35 4.29 -4.47 11.22
C LEU A 35 4.15 -5.74 12.06
N LEU A 36 3.29 -6.67 11.65
CA LEU A 36 3.14 -7.96 12.33
C LEU A 36 4.44 -8.77 12.26
N ASP A 37 5.11 -8.77 11.11
CA ASP A 37 6.38 -9.48 10.94
C ASP A 37 7.50 -8.83 11.77
N GLN A 38 7.57 -7.50 11.83
CA GLN A 38 8.51 -6.81 12.71
C GLN A 38 8.24 -7.10 14.20
N VAL A 39 6.98 -7.23 14.61
CA VAL A 39 6.63 -7.61 15.99
C VAL A 39 7.07 -9.05 16.30
N ARG A 40 6.95 -9.97 15.34
CA ARG A 40 7.43 -11.36 15.48
C ARG A 40 8.95 -11.39 15.62
N GLU A 41 9.66 -10.73 14.72
CA GLU A 41 11.12 -10.62 14.75
C GLU A 41 11.60 -10.04 16.08
N LEU A 42 11.01 -8.93 16.53
CA LEU A 42 11.35 -8.32 17.82
C LEU A 42 11.11 -9.28 19.00
N LYS A 43 10.06 -10.09 18.96
CA LYS A 43 9.78 -11.09 20.00
C LYS A 43 10.82 -12.20 20.04
N GLU A 44 11.27 -12.65 18.87
CA GLU A 44 12.21 -13.77 18.70
C GLU A 44 13.66 -13.34 18.94
N SER A 45 14.12 -12.28 18.28
CA SER A 45 15.52 -11.85 18.31
C SER A 45 15.83 -10.83 19.40
N LYS A 46 14.81 -10.16 19.98
CA LYS A 46 14.97 -9.01 20.90
C LYS A 46 15.76 -7.84 20.29
N THR A 47 15.91 -7.84 18.98
CA THR A 47 16.60 -6.77 18.25
C THR A 47 15.62 -6.03 17.36
N LEU A 48 15.93 -4.76 17.11
CA LEU A 48 15.15 -3.89 16.23
C LEU A 48 16.10 -3.25 15.24
N GLU A 49 15.86 -3.43 13.95
CA GLU A 49 16.65 -2.76 12.92
C GLU A 49 16.09 -1.35 12.66
N PRO A 50 16.82 -0.26 12.98
CA PRO A 50 16.30 1.10 12.85
C PRO A 50 15.93 1.47 11.40
N GLY A 51 16.61 0.87 10.42
CA GLY A 51 16.34 1.08 9.00
C GLY A 51 14.92 0.66 8.61
N VAL A 52 14.46 -0.47 9.13
CA VAL A 52 13.13 -1.02 8.83
C VAL A 52 12.04 -0.14 9.43
N ILE A 53 12.21 0.28 10.69
CA ILE A 53 11.24 1.17 11.36
C ILE A 53 11.17 2.53 10.68
N LYS A 54 12.31 3.09 10.26
CA LYS A 54 12.35 4.33 9.48
C LYS A 54 11.65 4.19 8.13
N ALA A 55 11.76 3.04 7.46
CA ALA A 55 11.07 2.78 6.21
C ALA A 55 9.55 2.67 6.41
N LEU A 56 9.11 1.93 7.43
CA LEU A 56 7.69 1.78 7.80
C LEU A 56 7.05 3.12 8.14
N ALA A 57 7.72 3.96 8.94
CA ALA A 57 7.24 5.29 9.29
C ALA A 57 7.00 6.17 8.04
N ARG A 58 7.89 6.11 7.04
CA ARG A 58 7.71 6.83 5.77
C ARG A 58 6.53 6.33 4.97
N ARG A 59 6.33 5.01 4.93
CA ARG A 59 5.18 4.40 4.24
C ARG A 59 3.87 4.78 4.91
N MET A 60 3.84 4.83 6.24
CA MET A 60 2.69 5.33 7.00
C MET A 60 2.42 6.81 6.70
N LEU A 61 3.45 7.65 6.63
CA LEU A 61 3.29 9.06 6.24
C LEU A 61 2.72 9.20 4.82
N ALA A 62 3.16 8.37 3.87
CA ALA A 62 2.58 8.33 2.52
C ALA A 62 1.09 7.99 2.55
N GLY A 63 0.72 6.96 3.34
CA GLY A 63 -0.67 6.58 3.55
C GLY A 63 -1.50 7.71 4.17
N TYR A 64 -0.96 8.40 5.19
CA TYR A 64 -1.60 9.55 5.81
C TYR A 64 -1.85 10.68 4.81
N MET A 65 -0.86 11.06 4.01
CA MET A 65 -1.01 12.13 3.03
C MET A 65 -2.09 11.79 1.99
N VAL A 66 -2.05 10.57 1.44
CA VAL A 66 -3.08 10.13 0.48
C VAL A 66 -4.46 10.11 1.14
N ALA A 67 -4.58 9.64 2.38
CA ALA A 67 -5.84 9.64 3.12
C ALA A 67 -6.39 11.07 3.30
N ALA A 68 -5.52 12.04 3.64
CA ALA A 68 -5.91 13.44 3.78
C ALA A 68 -6.37 14.02 2.43
N GLU A 69 -5.63 13.76 1.35
CA GLU A 69 -6.01 14.27 0.03
C GLU A 69 -7.31 13.64 -0.49
N ILE A 70 -7.58 12.35 -0.20
CA ILE A 70 -8.88 11.71 -0.48
C ILE A 70 -9.99 12.41 0.31
N PHE A 71 -9.77 12.64 1.61
CA PHE A 71 -10.78 13.25 2.48
C PHE A 71 -11.18 14.67 2.01
N TYR A 72 -10.23 15.43 1.48
CA TYR A 72 -10.48 16.77 0.94
C TYR A 72 -10.84 16.80 -0.56
N ASP A 73 -10.98 15.64 -1.22
CA ASP A 73 -11.24 15.52 -2.67
C ASP A 73 -10.18 16.24 -3.53
N GLN A 74 -8.91 16.12 -3.13
CA GLN A 74 -7.73 16.79 -3.74
C GLN A 74 -6.76 15.81 -4.42
N THR A 75 -7.15 14.54 -4.60
CA THR A 75 -6.28 13.51 -5.15
C THR A 75 -6.86 12.85 -6.40
N THR A 76 -5.99 12.54 -7.35
CA THR A 76 -6.29 11.61 -8.44
C THR A 76 -5.73 10.24 -8.12
N THR A 77 -6.26 9.18 -8.74
CA THR A 77 -5.70 7.82 -8.60
C THR A 77 -4.22 7.78 -8.94
N GLU A 78 -3.80 8.45 -10.02
CA GLU A 78 -2.39 8.50 -10.45
C GLU A 78 -1.49 9.14 -9.39
N LYS A 79 -1.93 10.25 -8.80
CA LYS A 79 -1.18 10.97 -7.75
C LYS A 79 -1.07 10.13 -6.47
N ALA A 80 -2.17 9.48 -6.07
CA ALA A 80 -2.17 8.56 -4.94
C ALA A 80 -1.17 7.42 -5.18
N VAL A 81 -1.19 6.80 -6.35
CA VAL A 81 -0.27 5.71 -6.71
C VAL A 81 1.20 6.17 -6.71
N ASP A 82 1.52 7.33 -7.29
CA ASP A 82 2.90 7.84 -7.27
C ASP A 82 3.38 8.09 -5.83
N THR A 83 2.52 8.65 -4.98
CA THR A 83 2.84 8.91 -3.57
C THR A 83 3.10 7.62 -2.79
N LEU A 84 2.21 6.63 -2.90
CA LEU A 84 2.32 5.35 -2.18
C LEU A 84 3.51 4.50 -2.65
N ARG A 85 3.86 4.56 -3.95
CA ARG A 85 5.02 3.85 -4.52
C ARG A 85 6.35 4.53 -4.19
N ASN A 86 6.35 5.83 -3.91
CA ASN A 86 7.57 6.60 -3.70
C ASN A 86 7.66 7.28 -2.32
N PRO A 87 7.47 6.55 -1.20
CA PRO A 87 7.47 7.11 0.15
C PRO A 87 8.82 7.74 0.56
N HIS A 88 9.90 7.40 -0.15
CA HIS A 88 11.23 7.99 0.06
C HIS A 88 11.29 9.47 -0.37
N ARG A 89 10.46 9.90 -1.34
CA ARG A 89 10.38 11.29 -1.80
C ARG A 89 9.86 12.24 -0.73
N MET A 90 9.24 11.70 0.32
CA MET A 90 8.72 12.44 1.48
C MET A 90 9.81 12.84 2.49
N ARG A 91 11.09 12.78 2.11
CA ARG A 91 12.19 13.18 3.00
C ARG A 91 12.07 14.69 3.29
N GLY A 92 11.95 15.05 4.57
CA GLY A 92 11.85 16.44 5.00
C GLY A 92 10.44 17.00 5.03
N VAL A 93 9.42 16.18 4.72
CA VAL A 93 8.03 16.50 5.04
C VAL A 93 7.89 16.38 6.56
N GLU A 94 7.51 17.48 7.21
CA GLU A 94 7.19 17.46 8.64
C GLU A 94 5.92 16.63 8.85
N MET A 95 5.97 15.76 9.86
CA MET A 95 4.76 15.10 10.35
C MET A 95 3.92 16.19 11.04
N PRO A 96 2.65 16.39 10.64
CA PRO A 96 1.76 17.31 11.34
C PRO A 96 1.49 16.87 12.79
#